data_AF-A0A7J8E0N8-F1
#
_entry.id   AF-A0A7J8E0N8-F1
#
_cell.length_a   1.000
_cell.length_b   1.000
_cell.length_c   1.000
_cell.angle_alpha   90.00
_cell.angle_beta   90.00
_cell.angle_gamma   90.00
#
_symmetry.space_group_name_H-M   'P 1'
#
loop_
_entity.id
_entity.type
_entity.pdbx_description
1 polymer ?
#
loop_
_entity_poly.entity_id
_entity_poly.type
_entity_poly.pdbx_seq_one_letter_code
_entity_poly.pdbx_strand_id
1 'polypeptide(L)'
;MMPTPVILLKEGTDSSQGIPQLVSNISACQVIAEAVRTTLGPRGMDKLLVDGRGKATISNDGATILKLLDVVHPAAKTLVDIAKSQDAEVGDGTTSVTLLAAEFLKQVKPYVEEGLHPQIIIRAFRTATQLAVNKIKEIAVTVKKEDKVEQRKLLEKCAMTALSSKLISQQKAFFAKMVVDAVIMLDDLLQLKMIGIKKVQGGALEESQLVAGVAFKKTFSYAGFEMQPKKYHNPKIALLNVELELKAEKDNAEVRVHTVEDYQAIVDAEWNILYDKLERIHRSGAKVILSKLPIGDVATQYFADRDMFSAGRGRGRGRLH
;
A
#
# COMPACT_ATOMS: atom_id res chain seq x y z
N MET A 1 -48.26 -41.81 22.20
CA MET A 1 -46.83 -41.48 21.98
C MET A 1 -46.79 -40.07 21.42
N MET A 2 -46.26 -39.09 22.17
CA MET A 2 -45.94 -37.79 21.60
C MET A 2 -44.76 -38.00 20.63
N PRO A 3 -44.85 -37.55 19.36
CA PRO A 3 -43.75 -37.68 18.43
C PRO A 3 -42.56 -36.90 18.96
N THR A 4 -41.42 -37.56 19.11
CA THR A 4 -40.15 -36.94 19.48
C THR A 4 -39.84 -35.84 18.46
N PRO A 5 -39.66 -34.57 18.87
CA PRO A 5 -39.36 -33.51 17.92
C PRO A 5 -38.02 -33.82 17.24
N VAL A 6 -38.05 -33.97 15.91
CA VAL A 6 -36.83 -34.10 15.09
C VAL A 6 -36.08 -32.77 15.18
N ILE A 7 -34.94 -32.78 15.86
CA ILE A 7 -34.07 -31.61 15.98
C ILE A 7 -33.44 -31.35 14.61
N LEU A 8 -33.94 -30.32 13.91
CA LEU A 8 -33.53 -29.95 12.53
C LEU A 8 -32.22 -29.15 12.48
N LEU A 9 -31.87 -28.45 13.56
CA LEU A 9 -30.67 -27.65 13.68
C LEU A 9 -29.89 -28.04 14.94
N LYS A 10 -28.55 -28.05 14.86
CA LYS A 10 -27.70 -28.35 16.03
C LYS A 10 -27.94 -27.32 17.14
N GLU A 11 -27.85 -27.76 18.40
CA GLU A 11 -27.88 -26.84 19.55
C GLU A 11 -26.81 -25.74 19.39
N GLY A 12 -27.23 -24.49 19.58
CA GLY A 12 -26.40 -23.30 19.32
C GLY A 12 -26.53 -22.69 17.92
N THR A 13 -27.34 -23.28 17.03
CA THR A 13 -27.62 -22.68 15.71
C THR A 13 -28.70 -21.61 15.84
N ASP A 14 -28.36 -20.36 15.55
CA ASP A 14 -29.32 -19.26 15.49
C ASP A 14 -30.26 -19.46 14.28
N SER A 15 -31.56 -19.51 14.54
CA SER A 15 -32.63 -19.76 13.55
C SER A 15 -33.38 -18.49 13.15
N SER A 16 -32.78 -17.32 13.38
CA SER A 16 -33.31 -16.03 12.97
C SER A 16 -33.65 -16.02 11.46
N GLN A 17 -34.94 -15.97 11.15
CA GLN A 17 -35.49 -16.00 9.78
C GLN A 17 -36.45 -14.84 9.55
N GLY A 18 -36.66 -14.47 8.28
CA GLY A 18 -37.64 -13.45 7.89
C GLY A 18 -37.26 -12.03 8.30
N ILE A 19 -38.25 -11.24 8.72
CA ILE A 19 -38.12 -9.81 9.05
C ILE A 19 -37.12 -9.56 10.19
N PRO A 20 -37.11 -10.31 11.31
CA PRO A 20 -36.14 -10.13 12.38
C PRO A 20 -34.68 -10.21 11.92
N GLN A 21 -34.36 -11.13 11.00
CA GLN A 21 -33.02 -11.26 10.43
C GLN A 21 -32.64 -10.02 9.61
N LEU A 22 -33.57 -9.49 8.81
CA LEU A 22 -33.35 -8.27 8.04
C LEU A 22 -33.11 -7.06 8.95
N VAL A 23 -33.91 -6.91 10.00
CA VAL A 23 -33.76 -5.83 10.99
C VAL A 23 -32.43 -5.92 11.72
N SER A 24 -32.00 -7.12 12.10
CA SER A 24 -30.68 -7.37 12.71
C SER A 24 -29.55 -6.95 11.76
N ASN A 25 -29.62 -7.38 10.50
CA ASN A 25 -28.65 -7.01 9.47
C ASN A 25 -28.56 -5.48 9.26
N ILE A 26 -29.71 -4.80 9.16
CA ILE A 26 -29.78 -3.34 8.98
C ILE A 26 -29.16 -2.63 10.19
N SER A 27 -29.47 -3.09 11.40
CA SER A 27 -28.97 -2.48 12.64
C SER A 27 -27.44 -2.64 12.76
N ALA A 28 -26.89 -3.82 12.43
CA ALA A 28 -25.45 -4.03 12.40
C ALA A 28 -24.74 -3.12 11.39
N CYS A 29 -25.31 -2.96 10.20
CA CYS A 29 -24.80 -2.02 9.18
C CYS A 29 -24.80 -0.57 9.68
N GLN A 30 -25.85 -0.17 10.40
CA GLN A 30 -25.99 1.17 10.95
C GLN A 30 -24.92 1.49 12.00
N VAL A 31 -24.60 0.52 12.89
CA VAL A 31 -23.55 0.68 13.91
C VAL A 31 -22.17 0.93 13.28
N ILE A 32 -21.83 0.18 12.23
CA ILE A 32 -20.58 0.39 11.50
C ILE A 32 -20.55 1.75 10.80
N ALA A 33 -21.67 2.13 10.19
CA ALA A 33 -21.80 3.44 9.55
C ALA A 33 -21.61 4.58 10.55
N GLU A 34 -22.17 4.49 11.75
CA GLU A 34 -21.98 5.48 12.81
C GLU A 34 -20.52 5.60 13.26
N ALA A 35 -19.78 4.48 13.31
CA ALA A 35 -18.37 4.47 13.66
C ALA A 35 -17.53 5.31 12.68
N VAL A 36 -17.83 5.24 11.37
CA VAL A 36 -17.12 6.00 10.33
C VAL A 36 -17.79 7.32 9.97
N ARG A 37 -19.01 7.60 10.42
CA ARG A 37 -19.78 8.80 10.02
C ARG A 37 -19.04 10.10 10.26
N THR A 38 -18.30 10.17 11.37
CA THR A 38 -17.58 11.38 11.75
C THR A 38 -16.35 11.63 10.89
N THR A 39 -15.91 10.70 10.06
CA THR A 39 -14.74 10.85 9.18
C THR A 39 -15.10 11.51 7.84
N LEU A 40 -16.39 11.67 7.55
CA LEU A 40 -16.84 12.28 6.30
C LEU A 40 -16.62 13.80 6.31
N GLY A 41 -15.98 14.30 5.23
CA GLY A 41 -15.85 15.72 4.94
C GLY A 41 -14.49 16.33 5.28
N PRO A 42 -14.25 17.61 4.93
CA PRO A 42 -12.96 18.27 5.07
C PRO A 42 -12.53 18.50 6.53
N ARG A 43 -13.48 18.44 7.47
CA ARG A 43 -13.26 18.50 8.92
C ARG A 43 -13.66 17.20 9.61
N GLY A 44 -13.52 16.07 8.90
CA GLY A 44 -13.74 14.75 9.47
C GLY A 44 -12.83 14.53 10.67
N MET A 45 -13.35 13.87 11.71
CA MET A 45 -12.62 13.56 12.93
C MET A 45 -11.79 12.29 12.73
N ASP A 46 -10.50 12.38 13.01
CA ASP A 46 -9.60 11.23 13.00
C ASP A 46 -10.02 10.18 14.04
N LYS A 47 -9.81 8.91 13.70
CA LYS A 47 -9.99 7.78 14.62
C LYS A 47 -8.65 7.24 15.05
N LEU A 48 -8.43 7.21 16.36
CA LEU A 48 -7.33 6.50 16.98
C LEU A 48 -7.75 5.05 17.23
N LEU A 49 -7.08 4.12 16.56
CA LEU A 49 -7.27 2.68 16.70
C LEU A 49 -6.02 2.08 17.32
N VAL A 50 -6.19 1.19 18.29
CA VAL A 50 -5.08 0.51 18.97
C VAL A 50 -5.22 -0.99 18.73
N ASP A 51 -4.20 -1.62 18.18
CA ASP A 51 -4.19 -3.07 18.03
C ASP A 51 -3.93 -3.78 19.37
N GLY A 52 -4.17 -5.10 19.44
CA GLY A 52 -3.91 -5.90 20.65
C GLY A 52 -2.43 -5.96 21.08
N ARG A 53 -1.50 -5.45 20.27
CA ARG A 53 -0.06 -5.34 20.56
C ARG A 53 0.34 -3.92 20.98
N GLY A 54 -0.62 -3.02 21.16
CA GLY A 54 -0.39 -1.63 21.57
C GLY A 54 0.01 -0.69 20.43
N LYS A 55 -0.07 -1.11 19.16
CA LYS A 55 0.24 -0.23 18.02
C LYS A 55 -0.93 0.72 17.77
N ALA A 56 -0.72 2.00 18.07
CA ALA A 56 -1.64 3.07 17.73
C ALA A 56 -1.58 3.42 16.23
N THR A 57 -2.75 3.48 15.59
CA THR A 57 -2.94 3.94 14.21
C THR A 57 -4.00 5.04 14.21
N ILE A 58 -3.63 6.22 13.74
CA ILE A 58 -4.55 7.35 13.57
C ILE A 58 -4.90 7.44 12.09
N SER A 59 -6.19 7.41 11.75
CA SER A 59 -6.65 7.52 10.36
C SER A 59 -7.99 8.23 10.25
N ASN A 60 -8.19 8.94 9.15
CA ASN A 60 -9.48 9.47 8.70
C ASN A 60 -10.06 8.68 7.52
N ASP A 61 -9.27 7.80 6.90
CA ASP A 61 -9.74 7.02 5.75
C ASP A 61 -10.65 5.88 6.20
N GLY A 62 -11.88 5.85 5.68
CA GLY A 62 -12.90 4.88 6.04
C GLY A 62 -12.49 3.45 5.74
N ALA A 63 -11.85 3.19 4.59
CA ALA A 63 -11.39 1.85 4.25
C ALA A 63 -10.30 1.35 5.22
N THR A 64 -9.35 2.21 5.58
CA THR A 64 -8.30 1.88 6.57
C THR A 64 -8.89 1.58 7.94
N ILE A 65 -9.86 2.39 8.40
CA ILE A 65 -10.55 2.17 9.69
C ILE A 65 -11.28 0.83 9.68
N LEU A 66 -12.08 0.57 8.64
CA LEU A 66 -12.89 -0.65 8.51
C LEU A 66 -12.03 -1.92 8.35
N LYS A 67 -10.82 -1.81 7.81
CA LYS A 67 -9.86 -2.92 7.73
C LYS A 67 -9.26 -3.28 9.11
N LEU A 68 -9.16 -2.32 10.01
CA LEU A 68 -8.55 -2.48 11.33
C LEU A 68 -9.57 -2.83 12.42
N LEU A 69 -10.85 -2.55 12.19
CA LEU A 69 -11.94 -2.96 13.08
C LEU A 69 -12.21 -4.47 12.96
N ASP A 70 -12.43 -5.12 14.09
CA ASP A 70 -12.83 -6.53 14.14
C ASP A 70 -14.35 -6.65 13.94
N VAL A 71 -14.76 -6.91 12.70
CA VAL A 71 -16.17 -6.97 12.31
C VAL A 71 -16.64 -8.42 12.26
N VAL A 72 -17.38 -8.84 13.29
CA VAL A 72 -17.90 -10.21 13.44
C VAL A 72 -19.20 -10.43 12.63
N HIS A 73 -20.06 -9.41 12.55
CA HIS A 73 -21.39 -9.57 11.97
C HIS A 73 -21.35 -9.74 10.44
N PRO A 74 -22.01 -10.76 9.84
CA PRO A 74 -21.92 -11.04 8.40
C PRO A 74 -22.32 -9.86 7.50
N ALA A 75 -23.44 -9.20 7.80
CA ALA A 75 -23.90 -8.03 7.03
C ALA A 75 -22.96 -6.82 7.16
N ALA A 76 -22.24 -6.70 8.28
CA ALA A 76 -21.27 -5.63 8.45
C ALA A 76 -19.99 -5.93 7.66
N LYS A 77 -19.61 -7.21 7.54
CA LYS A 77 -18.46 -7.64 6.74
C LYS A 77 -18.64 -7.30 5.26
N THR A 78 -19.86 -7.42 4.71
CA THR A 78 -20.13 -7.03 3.32
C THR A 78 -19.98 -5.52 3.11
N LEU A 79 -20.33 -4.67 4.09
CA LEU A 79 -20.03 -3.24 4.03
C LEU A 79 -18.52 -2.93 4.01
N VAL A 80 -17.74 -3.66 4.80
CA VAL A 80 -16.27 -3.54 4.77
C VAL A 80 -15.72 -3.89 3.38
N ASP A 81 -16.26 -4.93 2.74
CA ASP A 81 -15.84 -5.34 1.41
C ASP A 81 -16.25 -4.33 0.32
N ILE A 82 -17.42 -3.67 0.46
CA ILE A 82 -17.81 -2.53 -0.40
C ILE A 82 -16.80 -1.39 -0.27
N ALA A 83 -16.41 -1.02 0.96
CA ALA A 83 -15.41 0.04 1.18
C ALA A 83 -14.03 -0.33 0.61
N LYS A 84 -13.62 -1.60 0.72
CA LYS A 84 -12.37 -2.09 0.10
C LYS A 84 -12.42 -2.05 -1.43
N SER A 85 -13.55 -2.40 -2.03
CA SER A 85 -13.74 -2.33 -3.47
C SER A 85 -13.64 -0.89 -3.98
N GLN A 86 -14.28 0.05 -3.28
CA GLN A 86 -14.21 1.48 -3.59
C GLN A 86 -12.77 2.04 -3.49
N ASP A 87 -12.05 1.63 -2.45
CA ASP A 87 -10.64 1.99 -2.24
C ASP A 87 -9.74 1.46 -3.36
N ALA A 88 -10.03 0.27 -3.89
CA ALA A 88 -9.26 -0.34 -4.98
C ALA A 88 -9.51 0.32 -6.34
N GLU A 89 -10.75 0.72 -6.63
CA GLU A 89 -11.14 1.30 -7.92
C GLU A 89 -10.77 2.79 -8.05
N VAL A 90 -11.09 3.60 -7.03
CA VAL A 90 -10.91 5.06 -7.09
C VAL A 90 -10.10 5.65 -5.94
N GLY A 91 -9.95 4.93 -4.82
CA GLY A 91 -9.16 5.36 -3.65
C GLY A 91 -9.78 6.46 -2.78
N ASP A 92 -10.87 7.11 -3.21
CA ASP A 92 -11.61 8.11 -2.43
C ASP A 92 -13.11 7.76 -2.34
N GLY A 93 -13.81 8.39 -1.39
CA GLY A 93 -15.25 8.18 -1.19
C GLY A 93 -15.59 6.87 -0.46
N THR A 94 -14.60 6.24 0.17
CA THR A 94 -14.74 5.00 0.96
C THR A 94 -15.76 5.16 2.09
N THR A 95 -15.71 6.28 2.82
CA THR A 95 -16.70 6.64 3.83
C THR A 95 -18.07 6.96 3.22
N SER A 96 -18.09 7.67 2.08
CA SER A 96 -19.35 8.08 1.44
C SER A 96 -20.18 6.87 0.99
N VAL A 97 -19.54 5.87 0.37
CA VAL A 97 -20.25 4.67 -0.10
C VAL A 97 -20.79 3.84 1.07
N THR A 98 -20.05 3.73 2.17
CA THR A 98 -20.51 2.99 3.35
C THR A 98 -21.67 3.68 4.04
N LEU A 99 -21.61 5.01 4.17
CA LEU A 99 -22.71 5.79 4.76
C LEU A 99 -23.96 5.76 3.89
N LEU A 100 -23.82 5.91 2.57
CA LEU A 100 -24.97 5.84 1.65
C LEU A 100 -25.63 4.47 1.67
N ALA A 101 -24.84 3.39 1.64
CA ALA A 101 -25.37 2.04 1.72
C ALA A 101 -26.15 1.79 3.03
N ALA A 102 -25.60 2.24 4.17
CA ALA A 102 -26.29 2.12 5.45
C ALA A 102 -27.55 3.00 5.53
N GLU A 103 -27.50 4.24 5.01
CA GLU A 103 -28.67 5.11 5.02
C GLU A 103 -29.79 4.57 4.12
N PHE A 104 -29.48 3.98 2.96
CA PHE A 104 -30.48 3.27 2.14
C PHE A 104 -31.16 2.14 2.91
N LEU A 105 -30.40 1.35 3.66
CA LEU A 105 -30.93 0.29 4.51
C LEU A 105 -31.81 0.83 5.65
N LYS A 106 -31.41 1.96 6.26
CA LYS A 106 -32.19 2.63 7.30
C LYS A 106 -33.51 3.19 6.76
N GLN A 107 -33.50 3.83 5.60
CA GLN A 107 -34.70 4.41 4.98
C GLN A 107 -35.69 3.33 4.55
N VAL A 108 -35.21 2.12 4.22
CA VAL A 108 -36.12 1.03 3.81
C VAL A 108 -36.65 0.19 4.97
N LYS A 109 -36.01 0.24 6.14
CA LYS A 109 -36.44 -0.47 7.36
C LYS A 109 -37.94 -0.35 7.66
N PRO A 110 -38.57 0.84 7.70
CA PRO A 110 -40.00 0.96 8.02
C PRO A 110 -40.90 0.20 7.03
N TYR A 111 -40.58 0.23 5.73
CA TYR A 111 -41.38 -0.49 4.73
C TYR A 111 -41.25 -2.02 4.86
N VAL A 112 -40.10 -2.52 5.28
CA VAL A 112 -39.91 -3.95 5.56
C VAL A 112 -40.71 -4.36 6.79
N GLU A 113 -40.76 -3.52 7.82
CA GLU A 113 -41.56 -3.74 9.03
C GLU A 113 -43.07 -3.69 8.75
N GLU A 114 -43.51 -2.86 7.79
CA GLU A 114 -44.89 -2.83 7.27
C GLU A 114 -45.25 -4.05 6.39
N GLY A 115 -44.31 -4.94 6.12
CA GLY A 115 -44.54 -6.18 5.38
C GLY A 115 -44.31 -6.08 3.87
N LEU A 116 -43.66 -5.03 3.37
CA LEU A 116 -43.30 -4.93 1.95
C LEU A 116 -42.26 -5.99 1.58
N HIS A 117 -42.55 -6.76 0.53
CA HIS A 117 -41.67 -7.85 0.10
C HIS A 117 -40.29 -7.29 -0.36
N PRO A 118 -39.15 -7.79 0.19
CA PRO A 118 -37.81 -7.26 -0.12
C PRO A 118 -37.46 -7.21 -1.61
N GLN A 119 -37.97 -8.16 -2.40
CA GLN A 119 -37.73 -8.18 -3.86
C GLN A 119 -38.29 -6.94 -4.58
N ILE A 120 -39.41 -6.38 -4.11
CA ILE A 120 -40.02 -5.18 -4.70
C ILE A 120 -39.10 -3.98 -4.44
N ILE A 121 -38.62 -3.87 -3.21
CA ILE A 121 -37.64 -2.87 -2.77
C ILE A 121 -36.37 -2.96 -3.63
N ILE A 122 -35.79 -4.15 -3.78
CA ILE A 122 -34.56 -4.35 -4.56
C ILE A 122 -34.75 -3.91 -6.02
N ARG A 123 -35.90 -4.24 -6.63
CA ARG A 123 -36.24 -3.80 -7.99
C ARG A 123 -36.33 -2.27 -8.07
N ALA A 124 -37.00 -1.63 -7.11
CA ALA A 124 -37.12 -0.18 -7.06
C ALA A 124 -35.75 0.50 -6.91
N PHE A 125 -34.89 0.04 -5.99
CA PHE A 125 -33.52 0.55 -5.83
C PHE A 125 -32.69 0.40 -7.10
N ARG A 126 -32.79 -0.75 -7.79
CA ARG A 126 -32.05 -0.98 -9.04
C ARG A 126 -32.48 0.00 -10.14
N THR A 127 -33.78 0.21 -10.31
CA THR A 127 -34.31 1.18 -11.28
C THR A 127 -33.91 2.61 -10.91
N ALA A 128 -34.05 3.00 -9.64
CA ALA A 128 -33.68 4.33 -9.17
C ALA A 128 -32.17 4.59 -9.35
N THR A 129 -31.32 3.59 -9.10
CA THR A 129 -29.86 3.69 -9.30
C THR A 129 -29.53 3.93 -10.77
N GLN A 130 -30.18 3.23 -11.70
CA GLN A 130 -29.96 3.44 -13.14
C GLN A 130 -30.35 4.87 -13.56
N LEU A 131 -31.50 5.36 -13.09
CA LEU A 131 -31.95 6.74 -13.36
C LEU A 131 -30.98 7.77 -12.78
N ALA A 132 -30.51 7.57 -11.54
CA ALA A 132 -29.55 8.46 -10.90
C ALA A 132 -28.22 8.50 -11.67
N VAL A 133 -27.69 7.35 -12.09
CA VAL A 133 -26.45 7.27 -12.90
C VAL A 133 -26.62 7.97 -14.24
N ASN A 134 -27.76 7.79 -14.92
CA ASN A 134 -28.04 8.50 -16.17
C ASN A 134 -28.08 10.01 -15.93
N LYS A 135 -28.73 10.47 -14.85
CA LYS A 135 -28.80 11.89 -14.53
C LYS A 135 -27.43 12.48 -14.20
N ILE A 136 -26.57 11.73 -13.50
CA ILE A 136 -25.18 12.15 -13.23
C ILE A 136 -24.40 12.38 -14.52
N LYS A 137 -24.60 11.54 -15.54
CA LYS A 137 -23.95 11.71 -16.86
C LYS A 137 -24.45 12.96 -17.59
N GLU A 138 -25.72 13.30 -17.46
CA GLU A 138 -26.30 14.51 -18.08
C GLU A 138 -25.77 15.80 -17.44
N ILE A 139 -25.56 15.81 -16.12
CA ILE A 139 -25.07 17.00 -15.39
C ILE A 139 -23.53 17.07 -15.34
N ALA A 140 -22.83 16.07 -15.87
CA ALA A 140 -21.38 16.01 -15.84
C ALA A 140 -20.78 17.08 -16.77
N VAL A 141 -20.03 18.01 -16.19
CA VAL A 141 -19.34 19.05 -16.95
C VAL A 141 -18.01 18.50 -17.47
N THR A 142 -17.85 18.47 -18.79
CA THR A 142 -16.60 18.01 -19.42
C THR A 142 -15.55 19.12 -19.36
N VAL A 143 -14.40 18.81 -18.77
CA VAL A 143 -13.25 19.72 -18.70
C VAL A 143 -12.39 19.52 -19.94
N LYS A 144 -12.21 20.57 -20.75
CA LYS A 144 -11.36 20.55 -21.94
C LYS A 144 -9.87 20.40 -21.56
N LYS A 145 -9.13 19.60 -22.31
CA LYS A 145 -7.69 19.31 -22.11
C LYS A 145 -6.76 20.11 -23.04
N GLU A 146 -7.27 21.15 -23.68
CA GLU A 146 -6.56 21.84 -24.77
C GLU A 146 -5.38 22.67 -24.25
N ASP A 147 -5.55 23.36 -23.11
CA ASP A 147 -4.50 24.17 -22.50
C ASP A 147 -3.79 23.44 -21.35
N LYS A 148 -2.52 23.05 -21.58
CA LYS A 148 -1.69 22.36 -20.58
C LYS A 148 -1.53 23.14 -19.27
N VAL A 149 -1.48 24.47 -19.35
CA VAL A 149 -1.30 25.36 -18.19
C VAL A 149 -2.56 25.39 -17.33
N GLU A 150 -3.73 25.57 -17.94
CA GLU A 150 -5.01 25.55 -17.23
C GLU A 150 -5.34 24.14 -16.72
N GLN A 151 -5.04 23.11 -17.50
CA GLN A 151 -5.16 21.72 -17.08
C GLN A 151 -4.33 21.45 -15.82
N ARG A 152 -3.08 21.91 -15.78
CA ARG A 152 -2.24 21.74 -14.59
C ARG A 152 -2.84 22.43 -13.36
N LYS A 153 -3.29 23.69 -13.48
CA LYS A 153 -3.94 24.41 -12.37
C LYS A 153 -5.19 23.70 -11.88
N LEU A 154 -5.99 23.14 -12.79
CA LEU A 154 -7.19 22.37 -12.45
C LEU A 154 -6.82 21.07 -11.71
N LEU A 155 -5.81 20.35 -12.18
CA LEU A 155 -5.31 19.15 -11.49
C LEU A 155 -4.78 19.47 -10.09
N GLU A 156 -4.07 20.59 -9.92
CA GLU A 156 -3.61 21.05 -8.60
C GLU A 156 -4.81 21.34 -7.68
N LYS A 157 -5.87 21.97 -8.19
CA LYS A 157 -7.11 22.18 -7.43
C LYS A 157 -7.78 20.86 -7.04
N CYS A 158 -7.87 19.89 -7.97
CA CYS A 158 -8.42 18.56 -7.70
C CYS A 158 -7.60 17.79 -6.64
N ALA A 159 -6.28 17.88 -6.70
CA ALA A 159 -5.41 17.31 -5.67
C ALA A 159 -5.66 17.99 -4.32
N MET A 160 -5.76 19.33 -4.28
CA MET A 160 -6.05 20.06 -3.04
C MET A 160 -7.40 19.66 -2.42
N THR A 161 -8.43 19.37 -3.23
CA THR A 161 -9.72 18.92 -2.71
C THR A 161 -9.62 17.55 -2.05
N ALA A 162 -8.89 16.60 -2.66
CA ALA A 162 -8.70 15.26 -2.10
C ALA A 162 -7.84 15.25 -0.82
N LEU A 163 -6.94 16.21 -0.66
CA LEU A 163 -6.09 16.35 0.54
C LEU A 163 -6.75 17.17 1.66
N SER A 164 -7.86 17.87 1.36
CA SER A 164 -8.48 18.80 2.30
C SER A 164 -9.09 18.14 3.54
N SER A 165 -9.53 16.88 3.44
CA SER A 165 -10.09 16.06 4.52
C SER A 165 -9.06 15.27 5.31
N LYS A 166 -7.76 15.45 5.04
CA LYS A 166 -6.69 14.67 5.68
C LYS A 166 -5.85 15.57 6.60
N LEU A 167 -5.09 14.94 7.50
CA LEU A 167 -4.19 15.64 8.44
C LEU A 167 -3.21 16.60 7.74
N ILE A 168 -2.84 16.30 6.49
CA ILE A 168 -1.97 17.10 5.62
C ILE A 168 -2.66 18.33 4.98
N SER A 169 -3.87 18.66 5.42
CA SER A 169 -4.67 19.76 4.85
C SER A 169 -4.00 21.13 4.99
N GLN A 170 -3.18 21.34 6.02
CA GLN A 170 -2.43 22.58 6.23
C GLN A 170 -1.40 22.82 5.09
N GLN A 171 -0.67 21.78 4.68
CA GLN A 171 0.35 21.82 3.63
C GLN A 171 -0.19 21.29 2.29
N LYS A 172 -1.51 21.25 2.09
CA LYS A 172 -2.13 20.68 0.89
C LYS A 172 -1.65 21.32 -0.40
N ALA A 173 -1.32 22.61 -0.41
CA ALA A 173 -0.82 23.30 -1.60
C ALA A 173 0.56 22.77 -2.04
N PHE A 174 1.42 22.45 -1.08
CA PHE A 174 2.74 21.88 -1.32
C PHE A 174 2.63 20.44 -1.85
N PHE A 175 1.85 19.60 -1.16
CA PHE A 175 1.64 18.22 -1.58
C PHE A 175 0.85 18.10 -2.89
N ALA A 176 -0.11 18.99 -3.16
CA ALA A 176 -0.87 18.98 -4.41
C ALA A 176 0.03 19.17 -5.63
N LYS A 177 0.99 20.11 -5.57
CA LYS A 177 1.97 20.31 -6.63
C LYS A 177 2.80 19.05 -6.86
N MET A 178 3.35 18.47 -5.78
CA MET A 178 4.12 17.22 -5.87
C MET A 178 3.32 16.04 -6.43
N VAL A 179 2.06 15.89 -6.05
CA VAL A 179 1.18 14.84 -6.58
C VAL A 179 0.94 15.03 -8.07
N VAL A 180 0.65 16.27 -8.50
CA VAL A 180 0.45 16.58 -9.92
C VAL A 180 1.73 16.37 -10.72
N ASP A 181 2.89 16.80 -10.21
CA ASP A 181 4.18 16.55 -10.83
C ASP A 181 4.49 15.06 -10.95
N ALA A 182 4.22 14.28 -9.90
CA ALA A 182 4.42 12.83 -9.90
C ALA A 182 3.51 12.15 -10.95
N VAL A 183 2.27 12.60 -11.08
CA VAL A 183 1.31 12.04 -12.05
C VAL A 183 1.63 12.46 -13.48
N ILE A 184 2.03 13.71 -13.73
CA ILE A 184 2.42 14.19 -15.07
C ILE A 184 3.72 13.51 -15.54
N MET A 185 4.61 13.18 -14.61
CA MET A 185 5.87 12.49 -14.92
C MET A 185 5.67 11.02 -15.27
N LEU A 186 4.51 10.45 -14.95
CA LEU A 186 4.12 9.11 -15.40
C LEU A 186 3.52 9.23 -16.79
N ASP A 187 4.12 8.52 -17.75
CA ASP A 187 3.60 8.35 -19.10
C ASP A 187 2.30 7.51 -19.09
N ASP A 188 1.54 7.51 -20.18
CA ASP A 188 0.25 6.80 -20.30
C ASP A 188 0.38 5.27 -20.08
N LEU A 189 1.59 4.73 -20.19
CA LEU A 189 1.92 3.32 -19.95
C LEU A 189 2.32 3.00 -18.49
N LEU A 190 2.51 4.02 -17.65
CA LEU A 190 3.02 3.87 -16.29
C LEU A 190 1.87 3.80 -15.28
N GLN A 191 1.81 2.68 -14.53
CA GLN A 191 0.79 2.44 -13.51
C GLN A 191 1.06 3.26 -12.24
N LEU A 192 0.00 3.63 -11.50
CA LEU A 192 0.07 4.31 -10.19
C LEU A 192 0.98 3.60 -9.18
N LYS A 193 1.14 2.27 -9.29
CA LYS A 193 2.05 1.45 -8.48
C LYS A 193 3.54 1.84 -8.64
N MET A 194 3.87 2.64 -9.64
CA MET A 194 5.23 3.15 -9.86
C MET A 194 5.57 4.34 -8.97
N ILE A 195 4.59 5.03 -8.40
CA ILE A 195 4.84 6.09 -7.40
C ILE A 195 5.16 5.43 -6.06
N GLY A 196 6.42 5.52 -5.65
CA GLY A 196 6.86 5.05 -4.34
C GLY A 196 6.81 6.17 -3.30
N ILE A 197 6.12 5.94 -2.19
CA ILE A 197 6.13 6.88 -1.06
C ILE A 197 7.15 6.36 -0.03
N LYS A 198 8.23 7.12 0.18
CA LYS A 198 9.25 6.80 1.18
C LYS A 198 9.12 7.70 2.40
N LYS A 199 8.70 7.12 3.53
CA LYS A 199 8.64 7.80 4.82
C LYS A 199 10.02 7.81 5.48
N VAL A 200 10.53 9.00 5.79
CA VAL A 200 11.76 9.23 6.58
C VAL A 200 11.35 10.03 7.81
N GLN A 201 11.78 9.59 8.99
CA GLN A 201 11.52 10.31 10.24
C GLN A 201 12.55 11.43 10.42
N GLY A 202 12.10 12.58 10.91
CA GLY A 202 12.90 13.80 11.07
C GLY A 202 12.49 14.89 10.07
N GLY A 203 12.76 16.15 10.42
CA GLY A 203 12.42 17.31 9.60
C GLY A 203 10.96 17.77 9.70
N ALA A 204 10.63 18.84 8.98
CA ALA A 204 9.26 19.32 8.78
C ALA A 204 8.58 18.64 7.58
N LEU A 205 7.25 18.66 7.52
CA LEU A 205 6.48 18.13 6.37
C LEU A 205 6.87 18.80 5.04
N GLU A 206 7.26 20.07 5.10
CA GLU A 206 7.68 20.91 3.97
C GLU A 206 9.03 20.51 3.37
N GLU A 207 9.82 19.69 4.07
CA GLU A 207 11.07 19.13 3.55
C GLU A 207 10.84 17.91 2.64
N SER A 208 9.59 17.45 2.52
CA SER A 208 9.23 16.36 1.60
C SER A 208 9.49 16.78 0.16
N GLN A 209 10.14 15.94 -0.64
CA GLN A 209 10.42 16.25 -2.03
C GLN A 209 10.05 15.09 -2.96
N LEU A 210 9.62 15.43 -4.18
CA LEU A 210 9.47 14.47 -5.26
C LEU A 210 10.85 14.20 -5.86
N VAL A 211 11.29 12.94 -5.78
CA VAL A 211 12.52 12.48 -6.44
C VAL A 211 12.14 11.89 -7.79
N ALA A 212 12.71 12.42 -8.86
CA ALA A 212 12.60 11.89 -10.23
C ALA A 212 13.40 10.57 -10.38
N GLY A 213 12.97 9.52 -9.69
CA GLY A 213 13.66 8.23 -9.65
C GLY A 213 13.26 7.41 -8.43
N VAL A 214 14.22 6.66 -7.88
CA VAL A 214 14.00 5.79 -6.73
C VAL A 214 14.82 6.25 -5.53
N ALA A 215 14.21 6.21 -4.35
CA ALA A 215 14.86 6.47 -3.08
C ALA A 215 14.71 5.27 -2.15
N PHE A 216 15.81 4.79 -1.60
CA PHE A 216 15.82 3.70 -0.63
C PHE A 216 16.55 4.14 0.64
N LYS A 217 16.01 3.71 1.78
CA LYS A 217 16.74 3.87 3.05
C LYS A 217 17.92 2.91 2.98
N LYS A 218 19.11 3.44 3.19
CA LYS A 218 20.33 2.65 3.22
C LYS A 218 20.20 1.50 4.23
N THR A 219 20.51 0.29 3.78
CA THR A 219 20.74 -0.88 4.63
C THR A 219 22.22 -0.94 5.00
N PHE A 220 22.52 -1.44 6.21
CA PHE A 220 23.83 -1.66 6.83
C PHE A 220 25.07 -1.41 5.95
N SER A 221 26.01 -0.62 6.45
CA SER A 221 27.21 -0.20 5.71
C SER A 221 28.43 -0.74 6.42
N TYR A 222 29.29 -1.44 5.68
CA TYR A 222 30.56 -1.96 6.17
C TYR A 222 31.65 -0.88 6.14
N ALA A 223 32.81 -1.18 6.73
CA ALA A 223 33.95 -0.27 6.79
C ALA A 223 34.40 0.16 5.38
N GLY A 224 34.80 1.43 5.21
CA GLY A 224 35.18 2.00 3.91
C GLY A 224 34.08 2.78 3.19
N PHE A 225 32.82 2.68 3.64
CA PHE A 225 31.72 3.46 3.07
C PHE A 225 31.93 4.99 3.17
N GLU A 226 32.50 5.47 4.28
CA GLU A 226 32.68 6.91 4.50
C GLU A 226 33.63 7.55 3.46
N MET A 227 34.52 6.74 2.89
CA MET A 227 35.43 7.15 1.83
C MET A 227 34.79 7.05 0.44
N GLN A 228 33.63 6.40 0.28
CA GLN A 228 32.95 6.31 -1.00
C GLN A 228 32.36 7.68 -1.40
N PRO A 229 32.46 8.07 -2.69
CA PRO A 229 31.86 9.30 -3.18
C PRO A 229 30.35 9.35 -2.91
N LYS A 230 29.87 10.46 -2.35
CA LYS A 230 28.45 10.65 -1.99
C LYS A 230 27.59 11.08 -3.18
N LYS A 231 28.20 11.62 -4.22
CA LYS A 231 27.52 12.13 -5.41
C LYS A 231 28.30 11.71 -6.65
N TYR A 232 27.61 11.06 -7.58
CA TYR A 232 28.15 10.69 -8.88
C TYR A 232 27.41 11.43 -9.99
N HIS A 233 28.13 11.86 -11.01
CA HIS A 233 27.55 12.42 -12.22
C HIS A 233 27.38 11.32 -13.26
N ASN A 234 26.14 11.10 -13.73
CA ASN A 234 25.75 10.07 -14.70
C ASN A 234 26.35 8.67 -14.43
N PRO A 235 26.12 8.07 -13.24
CA PRO A 235 26.71 6.79 -12.91
C PRO A 235 26.09 5.64 -13.71
N LYS A 236 26.93 4.70 -14.17
CA LYS A 236 26.46 3.39 -14.62
C LYS A 236 26.10 2.54 -13.39
N ILE A 237 24.89 2.00 -13.37
CA ILE A 237 24.34 1.23 -12.25
C ILE A 237 24.35 -0.26 -12.59
N ALA A 238 24.92 -1.09 -11.72
CA ALA A 238 24.86 -2.54 -11.78
C ALA A 238 23.86 -3.06 -10.74
N LEU A 239 22.83 -3.78 -11.20
CA LEU A 239 21.86 -4.46 -10.34
C LEU A 239 22.21 -5.94 -10.27
N LEU A 240 22.56 -6.43 -9.09
CA LEU A 240 23.03 -7.79 -8.89
C LEU A 240 22.07 -8.59 -7.99
N ASN A 241 21.88 -9.85 -8.35
CA ASN A 241 21.23 -10.86 -7.50
C ASN A 241 22.23 -11.95 -7.10
N VAL A 242 23.49 -11.54 -6.88
CA VAL A 242 24.60 -12.43 -6.51
C VAL A 242 25.25 -11.89 -5.24
N GLU A 243 25.70 -12.80 -4.39
CA GLU A 243 26.39 -12.48 -3.14
C GLU A 243 27.83 -12.08 -3.44
N LEU A 244 28.31 -11.02 -2.78
CA LEU A 244 29.69 -10.57 -2.86
C LEU A 244 30.38 -10.81 -1.50
N GLU A 245 30.19 -12.03 -0.98
CA GLU A 245 30.76 -12.52 0.27
C GLU A 245 31.34 -13.92 0.03
N LEU A 246 32.38 -14.26 0.78
CA LEU A 246 32.84 -15.64 0.92
C LEU A 246 31.77 -16.41 1.68
N LYS A 247 31.18 -17.40 1.02
CA LYS A 247 30.26 -18.34 1.66
C LYS A 247 30.80 -19.74 1.52
N ALA A 248 30.65 -20.51 2.60
CA ALA A 248 30.67 -21.95 2.50
C ALA A 248 29.56 -22.41 1.54
N GLU A 249 29.88 -23.32 0.63
CA GLU A 249 28.91 -23.93 -0.27
C GLU A 249 27.71 -24.47 0.52
N LYS A 250 26.50 -24.17 0.05
CA LYS A 250 25.28 -24.73 0.61
C LYS A 250 25.04 -26.08 -0.07
N ASP A 251 25.00 -27.11 0.78
CA ASP A 251 24.77 -28.54 0.53
C ASP A 251 26.03 -29.40 0.39
N ASN A 252 26.28 -30.23 1.42
CA ASN A 252 27.12 -31.45 1.42
C ASN A 252 28.48 -31.40 0.70
N ALA A 253 29.11 -30.24 0.59
CA ALA A 253 30.49 -30.12 0.10
C ALA A 253 31.46 -30.51 1.23
N GLU A 254 31.70 -31.81 1.40
CA GLU A 254 32.79 -32.30 2.25
C GLU A 254 34.10 -32.25 1.47
N VAL A 255 34.90 -31.21 1.70
CA VAL A 255 36.26 -31.14 1.16
C VAL A 255 37.19 -31.90 2.09
N ARG A 256 37.70 -33.05 1.64
CA ARG A 256 38.70 -33.83 2.37
C ARG A 256 40.08 -33.28 2.08
N VAL A 257 40.66 -32.63 3.09
CA VAL A 257 41.99 -32.02 3.01
C VAL A 257 42.99 -32.95 3.67
N HIS A 258 44.02 -33.35 2.93
CA HIS A 258 45.04 -34.29 3.42
C HIS A 258 46.36 -33.60 3.79
N THR A 259 46.64 -32.41 3.25
CA THR A 259 47.86 -31.63 3.49
C THR A 259 47.54 -30.16 3.79
N VAL A 260 48.49 -29.46 4.41
CA VAL A 260 48.35 -28.02 4.70
C VAL A 260 48.38 -27.21 3.39
N GLU A 261 49.11 -27.66 2.37
CA GLU A 261 49.13 -27.00 1.06
C GLU A 261 47.77 -27.06 0.36
N ASP A 262 47.07 -28.20 0.44
CA ASP A 262 45.73 -28.35 -0.15
C ASP A 262 44.72 -27.39 0.51
N TYR A 263 44.83 -27.17 1.82
CA TYR A 263 43.98 -26.21 2.54
C TYR A 263 44.19 -24.78 2.01
N GLN A 264 45.45 -24.37 1.85
CA GLN A 264 45.78 -23.03 1.36
C GLN A 264 45.31 -22.84 -0.08
N ALA A 265 45.46 -23.85 -0.94
CA ALA A 265 45.02 -23.79 -2.33
C ALA A 265 43.49 -23.58 -2.46
N ILE A 266 42.70 -24.18 -1.57
CA ILE A 266 41.24 -23.97 -1.54
C ILE A 266 40.91 -22.53 -1.15
N VAL A 267 41.54 -22.02 -0.09
CA VAL A 267 41.35 -20.64 0.36
C VAL A 267 41.71 -19.65 -0.76
N ASP A 268 42.85 -19.86 -1.42
CA ASP A 268 43.31 -19.00 -2.52
C ASP A 268 42.36 -19.07 -3.72
N ALA A 269 41.80 -20.24 -4.04
CA ALA A 269 40.81 -20.41 -5.09
C ALA A 269 39.51 -19.64 -4.79
N GLU A 270 39.00 -19.68 -3.55
CA GLU A 270 37.83 -18.91 -3.15
C GLU A 270 38.06 -17.40 -3.24
N TRP A 271 39.23 -16.93 -2.80
CA TRP A 271 39.64 -15.54 -2.96
C TRP A 271 39.71 -15.13 -4.43
N ASN A 272 40.30 -15.95 -5.29
CA ASN A 272 40.39 -15.68 -6.73
C ASN A 272 39.01 -15.57 -7.38
N ILE A 273 38.06 -16.43 -7.00
CA ILE A 273 36.67 -16.36 -7.48
C ILE A 273 36.02 -15.04 -7.04
N LEU A 274 36.24 -14.59 -5.81
CA LEU A 274 35.72 -13.31 -5.33
C LEU A 274 36.33 -12.14 -6.10
N TYR A 275 37.66 -12.10 -6.26
CA TYR A 275 38.34 -11.04 -6.99
C TYR A 275 37.96 -10.99 -8.47
N ASP A 276 37.79 -12.14 -9.14
CA ASP A 276 37.33 -12.18 -10.54
C ASP A 276 35.91 -11.59 -10.68
N LYS A 277 35.00 -11.89 -9.75
CA LYS A 277 33.67 -11.26 -9.73
C LYS A 277 33.76 -9.74 -9.58
N LEU A 278 34.58 -9.25 -8.66
CA LEU A 278 34.78 -7.82 -8.42
C LEU A 278 35.41 -7.12 -9.63
N GLU A 279 36.41 -7.75 -10.25
CA GLU A 279 37.11 -7.26 -11.44
C GLU A 279 36.17 -7.20 -12.66
N ARG A 280 35.31 -8.20 -12.87
CA ARG A 280 34.28 -8.15 -13.92
C ARG A 280 33.34 -6.96 -13.75
N ILE A 281 32.94 -6.65 -12.51
CA ILE A 281 32.10 -5.48 -12.20
C ILE A 281 32.88 -4.20 -12.51
N HIS A 282 34.15 -4.11 -12.12
CA HIS A 282 34.99 -2.96 -12.42
C HIS A 282 35.15 -2.74 -13.94
N ARG A 283 35.47 -3.79 -14.70
CA ARG A 283 35.62 -3.76 -16.16
C ARG A 283 34.35 -3.35 -16.89
N SER A 284 33.17 -3.63 -16.33
CA SER A 284 31.89 -3.14 -16.89
C SER A 284 31.75 -1.61 -16.85
N GLY A 285 32.59 -0.93 -16.04
CA GLY A 285 32.53 0.51 -15.82
C GLY A 285 31.37 0.95 -14.92
N ALA A 286 30.72 0.03 -14.21
CA ALA A 286 29.68 0.35 -13.24
C ALA A 286 30.28 1.13 -12.05
N LYS A 287 29.67 2.26 -11.70
CA LYS A 287 30.08 3.10 -10.57
C LYS A 287 29.19 2.93 -9.34
N VAL A 288 27.96 2.42 -9.53
CA VAL A 288 27.01 2.17 -8.45
C VAL A 288 26.54 0.73 -8.53
N ILE A 289 26.76 -0.05 -7.48
CA ILE A 289 26.41 -1.46 -7.39
C ILE A 289 25.33 -1.63 -6.34
N LEU A 290 24.20 -2.20 -6.75
CA LEU A 290 23.10 -2.54 -5.86
C LEU A 290 22.90 -4.05 -5.90
N SER A 291 23.25 -4.73 -4.80
CA SER A 291 22.97 -6.15 -4.67
C SER A 291 21.74 -6.38 -3.77
N LYS A 292 20.88 -7.31 -4.19
CA LYS A 292 19.80 -7.82 -3.33
C LYS A 292 20.36 -8.53 -2.10
N LEU A 293 21.55 -9.12 -2.23
CA LEU A 293 22.19 -9.92 -1.21
C LEU A 293 23.28 -9.11 -0.47
N PRO A 294 23.82 -9.62 0.66
CA PRO A 294 24.90 -8.96 1.38
C PRO A 294 26.19 -8.79 0.53
N ILE A 295 26.98 -7.79 0.90
CA ILE A 295 28.27 -7.46 0.30
C ILE A 295 29.26 -7.42 1.46
N GLY A 296 30.34 -8.19 1.36
CA GLY A 296 31.30 -8.35 2.46
C GLY A 296 32.24 -7.16 2.60
N ASP A 297 32.99 -7.14 3.70
CA ASP A 297 33.98 -6.10 4.00
C ASP A 297 35.03 -5.96 2.89
N VAL A 298 35.57 -7.08 2.41
CA VAL A 298 36.64 -7.08 1.40
C VAL A 298 36.14 -6.53 0.06
N ALA A 299 34.93 -6.92 -0.34
CA ALA A 299 34.29 -6.38 -1.53
C ALA A 299 34.03 -4.88 -1.38
N THR A 300 33.57 -4.45 -0.21
CA THR A 300 33.30 -3.03 0.09
C THR A 300 34.57 -2.18 0.02
N GLN A 301 35.68 -2.69 0.57
CA GLN A 301 37.00 -2.04 0.51
C GLN A 301 37.51 -1.96 -0.93
N TYR A 302 37.46 -3.06 -1.68
CA TYR A 302 37.87 -3.09 -3.10
C TYR A 302 37.11 -2.06 -3.94
N PHE A 303 35.81 -1.86 -3.68
CA PHE A 303 35.00 -0.84 -4.35
C PHE A 303 35.34 0.58 -3.88
N ALA A 304 35.62 0.79 -2.58
CA ALA A 304 36.04 2.07 -2.05
C ALA A 304 37.34 2.55 -2.70
N ASP A 305 38.32 1.67 -2.85
CA ASP A 305 39.63 1.96 -3.48
C ASP A 305 39.51 2.35 -4.97
N ARG A 306 38.38 2.04 -5.62
CA ARG A 306 38.15 2.26 -7.07
C ARG A 306 37.08 3.31 -7.37
N ASP A 307 36.72 4.11 -6.36
CA ASP A 307 35.65 5.10 -6.44
C ASP A 307 34.33 4.49 -6.94
N MET A 308 33.95 3.35 -6.36
CA MET A 308 32.71 2.64 -6.66
C MET A 308 31.84 2.57 -5.41
N PHE A 309 30.56 2.87 -5.59
CA PHE A 309 29.58 2.77 -4.53
C PHE A 309 28.96 1.38 -4.50
N SER A 310 28.82 0.80 -3.31
CA SER A 310 28.21 -0.51 -3.13
C SER A 310 27.16 -0.49 -2.03
N ALA A 311 25.95 -0.99 -2.32
CA ALA A 311 24.92 -1.24 -1.33
C ALA A 311 24.39 -2.68 -1.42
N GLY A 312 24.51 -3.40 -0.32
CA GLY A 312 23.96 -4.75 -0.16
C GLY A 312 22.61 -4.75 0.55
N ARG A 313 21.91 -5.89 0.47
CA ARG A 313 20.57 -6.10 1.07
C ARG A 313 19.49 -5.15 0.51
N GLY A 314 19.59 -4.80 -0.77
CA GLY A 314 18.55 -4.05 -1.47
C GLY A 314 17.22 -4.80 -1.41
N ARG A 315 16.26 -4.32 -0.61
CA ARG A 315 14.92 -4.93 -0.56
C ARG A 315 14.20 -4.69 -1.88
N GLY A 316 13.67 -5.76 -2.47
CA GLY A 316 12.66 -5.63 -3.53
C GLY A 316 11.40 -4.93 -3.00
N ARG A 317 10.68 -4.23 -3.88
CA ARG A 317 9.50 -3.38 -3.58
C ARG A 317 8.47 -4.05 -2.64
N GLY A 318 8.35 -5.38 -2.63
CA GLY A 318 7.35 -6.15 -1.86
C GLY A 318 7.48 -6.14 -0.32
N ARG A 319 8.49 -5.49 0.28
CA ARG A 319 8.63 -5.36 1.76
C ARG A 319 8.83 -3.92 2.26
N LEU A 320 8.45 -2.94 1.46
CA LEU A 320 8.46 -1.52 1.81
C LEU A 320 7.02 -1.01 2.05
N HIS A 321 6.34 -1.61 3.02
CA HIS A 321 5.14 -1.06 3.64
C HIS A 321 5.40 -0.83 5.13
#